data_AF-A0A239K9Q9-F1
#
_entry.id   AF-A0A239K9Q9-F1
#
_cell.length_a   1.000
_cell.length_b   1.000
_cell.length_c   1.000
_cell.angle_alpha   90.00
_cell.angle_beta   90.00
_cell.angle_gamma   90.00
#
_symmetry.space_group_name_H-M   'P 1'
#
loop_
_entity.id
_entity.type
_entity.pdbx_description
1 polymer ?
#
loop_
_entity_poly.entity_id
_entity_poly.type
_entity_poly.pdbx_seq_one_letter_code
_entity_poly.pdbx_strand_id
1 'polypeptide(L)'
;MPPPPPYGHGHGYAHGPLPYPPPPMRPPTTPAMWAHLGALLTLVAGSSMCCIGWALAWVTPLVIRSNQHNKHDPFIRHHAAQAINYGITTAIVGLLAVAGYVGGLVSLAAHDDGGPGWLPVVGFGLLALAVLHLLAGLILCIVGSTKANGGQWWSYPKFFALPFVRG
;
A
#
# COMPACT_ATOMS: atom_id res chain seq x y z
N MET A 1 38.23 -5.29 27.25
CA MET A 1 36.77 -5.03 27.12
C MET A 1 36.10 -6.36 26.80
N PRO A 2 35.18 -6.87 27.63
CA PRO A 2 34.48 -8.12 27.34
C PRO A 2 33.55 -7.96 26.12
N PRO A 3 33.35 -9.00 25.31
CA PRO A 3 32.47 -8.95 24.14
C PRO A 3 30.99 -8.81 24.56
N PRO A 4 30.15 -8.12 23.77
CA PRO A 4 28.72 -8.02 24.05
C PRO A 4 28.05 -9.41 23.94
N PRO A 5 27.09 -9.73 24.81
CA PRO A 5 26.47 -11.04 24.84
C PRO A 5 25.65 -11.32 23.55
N PRO A 6 25.54 -12.59 23.13
CA PRO A 6 24.82 -12.96 21.91
C PRO A 6 23.32 -12.70 22.07
N TYR A 7 22.68 -12.16 21.04
CA TYR A 7 21.23 -12.04 20.96
C TYR A 7 20.59 -13.43 20.83
N GLY A 8 20.38 -14.08 21.98
CA GLY A 8 19.69 -15.36 22.09
C GLY A 8 18.20 -15.17 22.36
N HIS A 9 17.38 -15.78 21.52
CA HIS A 9 15.95 -15.99 21.75
C HIS A 9 15.71 -16.89 22.96
N GLY A 10 14.81 -16.47 23.86
CA GLY A 10 13.96 -17.39 24.63
C GLY A 10 14.23 -17.53 26.13
N HIS A 11 13.11 -17.52 26.86
CA HIS A 11 12.84 -18.04 28.21
C HIS A 11 12.96 -17.07 29.40
N GLY A 12 11.92 -17.17 30.24
CA GLY A 12 11.52 -16.22 31.26
C GLY A 12 12.61 -15.87 32.26
N TYR A 13 12.72 -14.58 32.54
CA TYR A 13 13.51 -14.06 33.65
C TYR A 13 12.61 -13.28 34.61
N ALA A 14 12.81 -13.59 35.88
CA ALA A 14 12.10 -13.07 37.04
C ALA A 14 12.04 -11.53 37.07
N HIS A 15 10.90 -10.99 37.50
CA HIS A 15 10.67 -9.57 37.75
C HIS A 15 11.47 -9.08 38.96
N GLY A 16 12.75 -8.76 38.76
CA GLY A 16 13.47 -7.79 39.58
C GLY A 16 13.19 -6.37 39.08
N PRO A 17 13.14 -5.34 39.94
CA PRO A 17 13.01 -3.96 39.49
C PRO A 17 14.20 -3.58 38.60
N LEU A 18 13.94 -3.12 37.38
CA LEU A 18 15.00 -2.75 36.44
C LEU A 18 15.74 -1.50 36.95
N PRO A 19 17.08 -1.53 37.11
CA PRO A 19 17.87 -0.41 37.64
C PRO A 19 17.95 0.83 36.76
N TYR A 20 17.44 0.77 35.52
CA TYR A 20 17.52 1.86 34.56
C TYR A 20 16.26 1.84 33.69
N PRO A 21 15.68 3.02 33.34
CA PRO A 21 14.60 3.08 32.38
C PRO A 21 15.06 2.48 31.04
N PRO A 22 14.26 1.66 30.37
CA PRO A 22 14.66 1.11 29.08
C PRO A 22 15.04 2.26 28.12
N PRO A 23 16.12 2.13 27.33
CA PRO A 23 16.51 3.15 26.37
C PRO A 23 15.33 3.45 25.42
N PRO A 24 15.17 4.70 24.94
CA PRO A 24 14.10 5.05 24.03
C PRO A 24 14.14 4.12 22.82
N MET A 25 13.09 3.31 22.67
CA MET A 25 13.03 2.27 21.66
C MET A 25 12.87 2.94 20.30
N ARG A 26 13.86 2.77 19.42
CA ARG A 26 13.79 3.31 18.05
C ARG A 26 12.68 2.59 17.29
N PRO A 27 11.77 3.30 16.59
CA PRO A 27 10.72 2.65 15.80
C PRO A 27 11.31 1.66 14.80
N PRO A 28 10.67 0.50 14.57
CA PRO A 28 11.10 -0.44 13.55
C PRO A 28 10.72 0.10 12.16
N THR A 29 11.65 0.86 11.55
CA THR A 29 11.42 1.61 10.31
C THR A 29 11.42 0.74 9.05
N THR A 30 12.19 -0.35 9.03
CA THR A 30 12.36 -1.19 7.83
C THR A 30 11.05 -1.84 7.36
N PRO A 31 10.27 -2.55 8.20
CA PRO A 31 9.02 -3.16 7.74
C PRO A 31 7.98 -2.11 7.33
N ALA A 32 7.93 -0.98 8.03
CA ALA A 32 7.03 0.13 7.70
C ALA A 32 7.37 0.76 6.33
N MET A 33 8.66 0.97 6.05
CA MET A 33 9.14 1.43 4.74
C MET A 33 8.76 0.45 3.62
N TRP A 34 8.96 -0.85 3.86
CA TRP A 34 8.63 -1.92 2.92
C TRP A 34 7.13 -2.07 2.69
N ALA A 35 6.27 -1.66 3.62
CA ALA A 35 4.83 -1.68 3.40
C ALA A 35 4.43 -0.77 2.22
N HIS A 36 4.99 0.44 2.17
CA HIS A 36 4.75 1.38 1.06
C HIS A 36 5.50 0.98 -0.21
N LEU A 37 6.78 0.61 -0.06
CA LEU A 37 7.62 0.25 -1.21
C LEU A 37 7.15 -1.04 -1.89
N GLY A 38 6.72 -2.03 -1.11
CA GLY A 38 6.18 -3.29 -1.62
C GLY A 38 4.86 -3.11 -2.38
N ALA A 39 4.00 -2.23 -1.90
CA ALA A 39 2.79 -1.85 -2.63
C ALA A 39 3.14 -1.20 -3.98
N LEU A 40 4.10 -0.28 -3.98
CA LEU A 40 4.59 0.37 -5.20
C LEU A 40 5.22 -0.63 -6.19
N LEU A 41 6.08 -1.52 -5.71
CA LEU A 41 6.73 -2.53 -6.55
C LEU A 41 5.71 -3.47 -7.19
N THR A 42 4.76 -3.96 -6.40
CA THR A 42 3.68 -4.82 -6.92
C THR A 42 2.84 -4.09 -7.95
N LEU A 43 2.54 -2.81 -7.69
CA LEU A 43 1.80 -1.98 -8.63
C LEU A 43 2.57 -1.79 -9.95
N VAL A 44 3.84 -1.38 -9.91
CA VAL A 44 4.64 -1.10 -11.12
C VAL A 44 4.95 -2.39 -11.89
N ALA A 45 5.53 -3.39 -11.23
CA ALA A 45 5.93 -4.64 -11.87
C ALA A 45 4.71 -5.48 -12.30
N GLY A 46 3.64 -5.49 -11.52
CA GLY A 46 2.41 -6.18 -11.88
C GLY A 46 1.63 -5.46 -12.99
N SER A 47 1.72 -4.13 -13.10
CA SER A 47 1.04 -3.40 -14.19
C SER A 47 1.71 -3.65 -15.53
N SER A 48 3.03 -3.87 -15.58
CA SER A 48 3.72 -4.29 -16.80
C SER A 48 3.30 -5.68 -17.30
N MET A 49 2.71 -6.52 -16.43
CA MET A 49 2.28 -7.88 -16.74
C MET A 49 0.76 -7.99 -16.73
N CYS A 50 0.08 -7.26 -17.61
CA CYS A 50 -1.36 -7.36 -17.85
C CYS A 50 -2.26 -6.88 -16.68
N CYS A 51 -2.03 -5.66 -16.19
CA CYS A 51 -2.87 -4.98 -15.18
C CYS A 51 -2.96 -5.67 -13.79
N ILE A 52 -2.29 -6.81 -13.58
CA ILE A 52 -2.32 -7.58 -12.33
C ILE A 52 -1.84 -6.75 -11.14
N GLY A 53 -0.92 -5.81 -11.38
CA GLY A 53 -0.39 -4.93 -10.34
C GLY A 53 -1.44 -4.05 -9.67
N TRP A 54 -2.48 -3.66 -10.41
CA TRP A 54 -3.61 -2.90 -9.85
C TRP A 54 -4.37 -3.74 -8.83
N ALA A 55 -4.56 -5.02 -9.13
CA ALA A 55 -5.32 -5.94 -8.29
C ALA A 55 -4.52 -6.43 -7.07
N LEU A 56 -3.19 -6.43 -7.11
CA LEU A 56 -2.35 -7.07 -6.08
C LEU A 56 -1.54 -6.09 -5.21
N ALA A 57 -1.59 -4.77 -5.45
CA ALA A 57 -0.81 -3.78 -4.70
C ALA A 57 -1.01 -3.82 -3.16
N TRP A 58 -2.12 -4.38 -2.67
CA TRP A 58 -2.39 -4.56 -1.24
C TRP A 58 -1.78 -5.82 -0.63
N VAL A 59 -1.29 -6.78 -1.43
CA VAL A 59 -0.82 -8.08 -0.93
C VAL A 59 0.46 -7.93 -0.10
N THR A 60 1.47 -7.22 -0.60
CA THR A 60 2.72 -7.01 0.14
C THR A 60 2.51 -6.34 1.50
N PRO A 61 1.79 -5.20 1.62
CA PRO A 61 1.56 -4.60 2.93
C PRO A 61 0.66 -5.47 3.83
N LEU A 62 -0.24 -6.29 3.27
CA LEU A 62 -1.00 -7.27 4.05
C LEU A 62 -0.09 -8.34 4.68
N VAL A 63 0.85 -8.88 3.91
CA VAL A 63 1.83 -9.87 4.41
C VAL A 63 2.70 -9.25 5.50
N ILE A 64 3.15 -8.01 5.31
CA ILE A 64 3.94 -7.29 6.33
C ILE A 64 3.13 -7.10 7.61
N ARG A 65 1.85 -6.75 7.50
CA ARG A 65 0.96 -6.57 8.64
C ARG A 65 0.63 -7.87 9.38
N SER A 66 0.44 -8.97 8.64
CA SER A 66 0.03 -10.26 9.21
C SER A 66 1.19 -11.04 9.84
N ASN A 67 2.44 -10.63 9.58
CA ASN A 67 3.63 -11.21 10.18
C ASN A 67 3.56 -11.14 11.73
N GLN A 68 3.77 -12.29 12.38
CA GLN A 68 3.73 -12.44 13.84
C GLN A 68 4.68 -11.48 14.57
N HIS A 69 5.81 -11.12 13.95
CA HIS A 69 6.78 -10.18 14.53
C HIS A 69 6.30 -8.72 14.44
N ASN A 70 5.45 -8.40 13.47
CA ASN A 70 5.03 -7.02 13.16
C ASN A 70 3.64 -6.69 13.73
N LYS A 71 2.79 -7.70 13.94
CA LYS A 71 1.36 -7.52 14.28
C LYS A 71 1.11 -6.81 15.62
N HIS A 72 2.11 -6.69 16.48
CA HIS A 72 2.01 -6.02 17.78
C HIS A 72 2.55 -4.58 17.76
N ASP A 73 3.29 -4.21 16.72
CA ASP A 73 3.91 -2.90 16.63
C ASP A 73 2.92 -1.87 16.04
N PRO A 74 2.57 -0.80 16.76
CA PRO A 74 1.60 0.18 16.29
C PRO A 74 2.11 1.01 15.11
N PHE A 75 3.42 1.23 15.01
CA PHE A 75 4.04 1.98 13.91
C PHE A 75 3.98 1.18 12.60
N ILE A 76 4.40 -0.09 12.64
CA ILE A 76 4.30 -0.96 11.45
C ILE A 76 2.85 -1.14 11.04
N ARG A 77 1.96 -1.38 12.01
CA ARG A 77 0.53 -1.57 11.71
C ARG A 77 -0.12 -0.36 11.05
N HIS A 78 0.22 0.85 11.48
CA HIS A 78 -0.29 2.06 10.87
C HIS A 78 0.17 2.21 9.42
N HIS A 79 1.47 2.13 9.16
CA HIS A 79 2.01 2.24 7.81
C HIS A 79 1.50 1.12 6.89
N ALA A 80 1.39 -0.10 7.41
CA ALA A 80 0.81 -1.21 6.67
C ALA A 80 -0.69 -1.04 6.40
N ALA A 81 -1.48 -0.51 7.35
CA ALA A 81 -2.88 -0.17 7.12
C ALA A 81 -3.04 0.86 6.01
N GLN A 82 -2.21 1.91 6.04
CA GLN A 82 -2.19 2.97 5.03
C GLN A 82 -1.87 2.41 3.64
N ALA A 83 -0.84 1.57 3.53
CA ALA A 83 -0.46 0.93 2.28
C ALA A 83 -1.51 -0.07 1.76
N ILE A 84 -2.14 -0.86 2.64
CA ILE A 84 -3.27 -1.76 2.27
C ILE A 84 -4.44 -0.93 1.74
N ASN A 85 -4.83 0.12 2.44
CA ASN A 85 -5.94 1.00 2.04
C ASN A 85 -5.68 1.66 0.67
N TYR A 86 -4.45 2.11 0.42
CA TYR A 86 -4.02 2.59 -0.89
C TYR A 86 -4.11 1.50 -1.96
N GLY A 87 -3.61 0.29 -1.67
CA GLY A 87 -3.64 -0.84 -2.60
C GLY A 87 -5.08 -1.25 -2.98
N ILE A 88 -5.99 -1.31 -2.01
CA ILE A 88 -7.41 -1.63 -2.26
C ILE A 88 -8.08 -0.50 -3.06
N THR A 89 -7.83 0.76 -2.70
CA THR A 89 -8.38 1.91 -3.44
C THR A 89 -7.91 1.88 -4.90
N THR A 90 -6.64 1.59 -5.13
CA THR A 90 -6.05 1.47 -6.47
C THR A 90 -6.66 0.30 -7.25
N ALA A 91 -6.93 -0.84 -6.60
CA ALA A 91 -7.62 -1.96 -7.24
C ALA A 91 -9.04 -1.58 -7.70
N ILE A 92 -9.80 -0.84 -6.89
CA ILE A 92 -11.14 -0.36 -7.25
C ILE A 92 -11.07 0.61 -8.44
N VAL A 93 -10.17 1.59 -8.39
CA VAL A 93 -9.97 2.55 -9.48
C VAL A 93 -9.59 1.83 -10.78
N GLY A 94 -8.70 0.82 -10.71
CA GLY A 94 -8.32 0.01 -11.86
C GLY A 94 -9.48 -0.79 -12.44
N LEU A 95 -10.29 -1.41 -11.58
CA LEU A 95 -11.46 -2.16 -12.03
C LEU A 95 -12.48 -1.26 -12.74
N LEU A 96 -12.75 -0.06 -12.20
CA LEU A 96 -13.62 0.93 -12.85
C LEU A 96 -13.06 1.41 -14.18
N ALA A 97 -11.73 1.62 -14.26
CA ALA A 97 -11.06 2.05 -15.48
C ALA A 97 -11.13 0.97 -16.58
N VAL A 98 -10.87 -0.29 -16.23
CA VAL A 98 -10.95 -1.42 -17.17
C VAL A 98 -12.40 -1.62 -17.64
N ALA A 99 -13.37 -1.60 -16.72
CA ALA A 99 -14.78 -1.73 -17.08
C ALA A 99 -15.24 -0.57 -18.00
N GLY A 100 -14.86 0.66 -17.68
CA GLY A 100 -15.15 1.84 -18.50
C GLY A 100 -14.50 1.75 -19.88
N TYR A 101 -13.23 1.36 -19.94
CA TYR A 101 -12.50 1.21 -21.20
C TYR A 101 -13.12 0.13 -22.10
N VAL A 102 -13.42 -1.05 -21.55
CA VAL A 102 -14.07 -2.14 -22.30
C VAL A 102 -15.46 -1.71 -22.77
N GLY A 103 -16.27 -1.08 -21.91
CA GLY A 103 -17.59 -0.55 -22.27
C GLY A 103 -17.50 0.52 -23.36
N GLY A 104 -16.50 1.39 -23.31
CA GLY A 104 -16.23 2.40 -24.34
C GLY A 104 -15.86 1.77 -25.69
N LEU A 105 -15.00 0.75 -25.70
CA LEU A 105 -14.65 0.02 -26.91
C LEU A 105 -15.84 -0.71 -27.53
N VAL A 106 -16.64 -1.41 -26.71
CA VAL A 106 -17.86 -2.10 -27.18
C VAL A 106 -18.85 -1.08 -27.77
N SER A 107 -19.01 0.08 -27.12
CA SER A 107 -19.89 1.13 -27.62
C SER A 107 -19.39 1.78 -28.91
N LEU A 108 -18.08 1.88 -29.13
CA LEU A 108 -17.52 2.32 -30.41
C LEU A 108 -17.78 1.30 -31.51
N ALA A 109 -17.63 0.00 -31.20
CA ALA A 109 -17.87 -1.06 -32.16
C ALA A 109 -19.35 -1.16 -32.57
N ALA A 110 -20.28 -0.83 -31.66
CA ALA A 110 -21.72 -0.80 -31.90
C ALA A 110 -22.26 0.59 -32.30
N HIS A 111 -21.39 1.53 -32.69
CA HIS A 111 -21.79 2.90 -32.94
C HIS A 111 -22.80 3.02 -34.10
N ASP A 112 -22.64 2.21 -35.15
CA ASP A 112 -23.54 2.19 -36.30
C ASP A 112 -24.92 1.56 -35.98
N ASP A 113 -25.01 0.78 -34.91
CA ASP A 113 -26.24 0.11 -34.45
C ASP A 113 -27.08 0.98 -33.46
N GLY A 114 -26.74 2.27 -33.33
CA GLY A 114 -27.40 3.17 -32.38
C GLY A 114 -26.81 3.12 -30.97
N GLY A 115 -25.56 2.69 -30.83
CA GLY A 115 -24.84 2.67 -29.56
C GLY A 115 -24.74 4.06 -28.90
N PRO A 116 -24.66 4.15 -27.56
CA PRO A 116 -24.60 5.45 -26.88
C PRO A 116 -23.25 6.16 -27.13
N GLY A 117 -23.23 7.17 -27.98
CA GLY A 117 -22.00 7.90 -28.36
C GLY A 117 -21.23 8.58 -27.22
N TRP A 118 -21.82 8.68 -26.02
CA TRP A 118 -21.16 9.23 -24.82
C TRP A 118 -20.29 8.21 -24.06
N LEU A 119 -20.57 6.91 -24.19
CA LEU A 119 -19.86 5.86 -23.46
C LEU A 119 -18.35 5.80 -23.75
N PRO A 120 -17.87 6.00 -25.00
CA PRO A 120 -16.44 6.05 -25.28
C PRO A 120 -15.75 7.19 -24.53
N VAL A 121 -16.36 8.37 -24.49
CA VAL A 121 -15.83 9.55 -23.77
C VAL A 121 -15.69 9.24 -22.28
N VAL A 122 -16.71 8.62 -21.68
CA VAL A 122 -16.64 8.21 -20.26
C VAL A 122 -15.60 7.13 -20.04
N GLY A 123 -15.52 6.13 -20.91
CA GLY A 123 -14.55 5.03 -20.81
C GLY A 123 -13.10 5.50 -20.85
N PHE A 124 -12.74 6.32 -21.85
CA PHE A 124 -11.40 6.90 -21.94
C PHE A 124 -11.14 7.92 -20.82
N GLY A 125 -12.16 8.67 -20.38
CA GLY A 125 -12.06 9.59 -19.24
C GLY A 125 -11.71 8.87 -17.94
N LEU A 126 -12.37 7.75 -17.65
CA LEU A 126 -12.05 6.91 -16.49
C LEU A 126 -10.63 6.34 -16.56
N LEU A 127 -10.18 5.89 -17.74
CA LEU A 127 -8.82 5.43 -17.94
C LEU A 127 -7.80 6.55 -17.67
N ALA A 128 -8.04 7.76 -18.17
CA ALA A 128 -7.15 8.91 -17.93
C ALA A 128 -7.08 9.26 -16.43
N LEU A 129 -8.21 9.29 -15.73
CA LEU A 129 -8.26 9.51 -14.28
C LEU A 129 -7.49 8.43 -13.52
N ALA A 130 -7.59 7.17 -13.96
CA ALA A 130 -6.89 6.06 -13.33
C ALA A 130 -5.37 6.17 -13.52
N VAL A 131 -4.89 6.59 -14.69
CA VAL A 131 -3.47 6.87 -14.93
C VAL A 131 -2.97 8.01 -14.04
N LEU A 132 -3.74 9.10 -13.91
CA LEU A 132 -3.40 10.21 -13.00
C LEU A 132 -3.34 9.76 -11.54
N HIS A 133 -4.29 8.91 -11.13
CA HIS A 133 -4.29 8.29 -9.80
C HIS A 133 -3.03 7.45 -9.56
N LEU A 134 -2.58 6.67 -10.54
CA LEU A 134 -1.34 5.90 -10.42
C LEU A 134 -0.11 6.79 -10.25
N LEU A 135 0.01 7.86 -11.05
CA LEU A 135 1.16 8.77 -11.00
C LEU A 135 1.24 9.49 -9.65
N ALA A 136 0.12 9.98 -9.15
CA ALA A 136 0.06 10.59 -7.83
C ALA A 136 0.30 9.56 -6.71
N GLY A 137 -0.27 8.35 -6.85
CA GLY A 137 -0.05 7.25 -5.94
C GLY A 137 1.41 6.79 -5.86
N LEU A 138 2.15 6.81 -6.97
CA LEU A 138 3.58 6.54 -7.02
C LEU A 138 4.36 7.53 -6.14
N ILE A 139 4.09 8.82 -6.30
CA ILE A 139 4.72 9.87 -5.49
C ILE A 139 4.40 9.66 -4.00
N LEU A 140 3.13 9.40 -3.69
CA LEU A 140 2.68 9.20 -2.32
C LEU A 140 3.29 7.95 -1.68
N CYS A 141 3.47 6.85 -2.41
CA CYS A 141 4.16 5.67 -1.91
C CYS A 141 5.65 5.95 -1.62
N ILE A 142 6.33 6.72 -2.46
CA ILE A 142 7.72 7.14 -2.21
C ILE A 142 7.80 8.02 -0.96
N VAL A 143 6.91 9.00 -0.82
CA VAL A 143 6.82 9.85 0.37
C VAL A 143 6.53 9.00 1.62
N GLY A 144 5.55 8.10 1.57
CA GLY A 144 5.24 7.20 2.68
C GLY A 144 6.42 6.32 3.07
N SER A 145 7.14 5.78 2.09
CA SER A 145 8.32 4.96 2.31
C SER A 145 9.46 5.75 2.96
N THR A 146 9.78 6.94 2.44
CA THR A 146 10.83 7.81 3.00
C THR A 146 10.49 8.31 4.41
N LYS A 147 9.23 8.66 4.66
CA LYS A 147 8.74 9.06 5.99
C LYS A 147 8.80 7.91 6.99
N ALA A 148 8.35 6.71 6.59
CA ALA A 148 8.44 5.51 7.41
C ALA A 148 9.90 5.13 7.74
N ASN A 149 10.81 5.26 6.76
CA ASN A 149 12.24 5.02 6.97
C ASN A 149 12.86 6.00 7.99
N GLY A 150 12.36 7.24 8.01
CA GLY A 150 12.71 8.27 8.99
C GLY A 150 12.04 8.13 10.36
N GLY A 151 11.21 7.10 10.58
CA GLY A 151 10.45 6.92 11.82
C GLY A 151 9.31 7.91 12.02
N GLN A 152 8.86 8.57 10.95
CA GLN A 152 7.78 9.56 10.99
C GLN A 152 6.45 8.91 10.62
N TRP A 153 5.43 9.15 11.45
CA TRP A 153 4.05 8.77 11.16
C TRP A 153 3.56 9.52 9.92
N TRP A 154 3.04 8.78 8.97
CA TRP A 154 2.53 9.34 7.72
C TRP A 154 1.30 8.58 7.24
N SER A 155 0.34 9.33 6.72
CA SER A 155 -0.91 8.79 6.18
C SER A 155 -1.13 9.36 4.79
N TYR A 156 -1.69 8.53 3.90
CA TYR A 156 -2.11 9.00 2.59
C TYR A 156 -3.27 10.01 2.74
N PRO A 157 -3.41 10.93 1.78
CA PRO A 157 -4.65 11.66 1.61
C PRO A 157 -5.84 10.69 1.47
N LYS A 158 -6.96 11.00 2.10
CA LYS A 158 -8.10 10.06 2.24
C LYS A 158 -8.67 9.56 0.93
N PHE A 159 -8.59 10.36 -0.13
CA PHE A 159 -9.07 9.99 -1.46
C PHE A 159 -8.15 8.99 -2.18
N PHE A 160 -6.88 8.89 -1.78
CA PHE A 160 -5.94 7.88 -2.30
C PHE A 160 -5.94 6.58 -1.47
N ALA A 161 -6.32 6.64 -0.20
CA ALA A 161 -6.38 5.48 0.69
C ALA A 161 -7.66 5.53 1.53
N LEU A 162 -8.75 5.03 0.95
CA LEU A 162 -10.01 4.89 1.65
C LEU A 162 -9.85 3.93 2.84
N PRO A 163 -10.42 4.24 4.02
CA PRO A 163 -10.11 3.54 5.27
C PRO A 163 -10.85 2.19 5.40
N PHE A 164 -10.43 1.18 4.63
CA PHE A 164 -10.97 -0.18 4.73
C PHE A 164 -10.44 -0.93 5.96
N VAL A 165 -9.16 -0.71 6.30
CA VAL A 165 -8.47 -1.36 7.41
C VAL A 165 -7.93 -0.29 8.37
N ARG A 166 -8.10 -0.53 9.68
CA ARG A 166 -7.63 0.37 10.75
C ARG A 166 -6.15 0.13 11.07
N GLY A 167 -5.39 1.19 11.38
CA GLY A 167 -4.04 1.12 11.93
C GLY A 167 -4.04 0.47 13.31
#